data_AF-A0A7Y4YIX8-F1
#
_entry.id   AF-A0A7Y4YIX8-F1
#
_cell.length_a   1.000
_cell.length_b   1.000
_cell.length_c   1.000
_cell.angle_alpha   90.00
_cell.angle_beta   90.00
_cell.angle_gamma   90.00
#
_symmetry.space_group_name_H-M   'P 1'
#
loop_
_entity.id
_entity.type
_entity.pdbx_description
1 polymer ?
#
loop_
_entity_poly.entity_id
_entity_poly.type
_entity_poly.pdbx_seq_one_letter_code
_entity_poly.pdbx_strand_id
1 'polypeptide(L)'
;MISERSIYVNRFLNDDDRRDRLFKGELFLYSCPPASRGIIDWARELINGAFGDLQDVRRAHCGIAVEEFVKRAGPLKSTFTNDRKTARLCQELIVAMGCDPELTYFDLPRLRIALPGNYLTSGVSYAYKAHRDTWY
;
A
#
# COMPACT_ATOMS: atom_id res chain seq x y z
N MET A 1 -16.77 3.11 32.04
CA MET A 1 -16.47 4.48 31.54
C MET A 1 -15.92 4.35 30.14
N ILE A 2 -16.51 5.03 29.15
CA ILE A 2 -15.92 5.13 27.81
C ILE A 2 -14.78 6.15 27.96
N SER A 3 -13.53 5.69 27.90
CA SER A 3 -12.38 6.60 27.84
C SER A 3 -12.52 7.46 26.58
N GLU A 4 -12.43 8.78 26.72
CA GLU A 4 -12.27 9.67 25.57
C GLU A 4 -11.02 9.24 24.80
N ARG A 5 -11.15 9.04 23.48
CA ARG A 5 -10.05 8.63 22.60
C ARG A 5 -9.72 9.80 21.69
N SER A 6 -8.48 10.24 21.73
CA SER A 6 -7.99 11.32 20.88
C SER A 6 -7.74 10.84 19.46
N ILE A 7 -8.04 11.71 18.48
CA ILE A 7 -7.60 11.57 17.10
C ILE A 7 -6.56 12.66 16.83
N TYR A 8 -5.33 12.26 16.54
CA TYR A 8 -4.26 13.16 16.17
C TYR A 8 -4.15 13.26 14.65
N VAL A 9 -4.16 14.48 14.11
CA VAL A 9 -4.01 14.74 12.67
C VAL A 9 -2.66 15.38 12.43
N ASN A 10 -1.84 14.76 11.57
CA ASN A 10 -0.50 15.22 11.18
C ASN A 10 0.42 15.56 12.38
N ARG A 11 0.16 14.94 13.54
CA ARG A 11 0.97 15.15 14.74
C ARG A 11 2.25 14.34 14.64
N PHE A 12 3.38 15.02 14.70
CA PHE A 12 4.67 14.36 14.83
C PHE A 12 5.00 14.12 16.30
N LEU A 13 5.36 12.89 16.62
CA LEU A 13 5.90 12.42 17.91
C LEU A 13 7.06 11.48 17.58
N ASN A 14 7.97 11.26 18.53
CA ASN A 14 8.90 10.14 18.41
C ASN A 14 8.12 8.81 18.41
N ASP A 15 8.75 7.75 17.91
CA ASP A 15 8.04 6.48 17.73
C ASP A 15 7.60 5.84 19.05
N ASP A 16 8.39 5.95 20.12
CA ASP A 16 8.05 5.38 21.43
C ASP A 16 6.76 5.98 22.00
N ASP A 17 6.66 7.31 22.02
CA ASP A 17 5.46 8.02 22.48
C ASP A 17 4.25 7.73 21.59
N ARG A 18 4.45 7.64 20.27
CA ARG A 18 3.38 7.29 19.35
C ARG A 18 2.89 5.87 19.59
N ARG A 19 3.79 4.89 19.77
CA ARG A 19 3.43 3.49 20.03
C ARG A 19 2.68 3.36 21.35
N ASP A 20 3.14 3.97 22.43
CA ASP A 20 2.44 3.96 23.74
C ASP A 20 0.99 4.46 23.61
N ARG A 21 0.80 5.56 22.87
CA ARG A 21 -0.53 6.14 22.60
C ARG A 21 -1.42 5.26 21.73
N LEU A 22 -0.86 4.67 20.67
CA LEU A 22 -1.56 3.68 19.85
C LEU A 22 -2.04 2.50 20.69
N PHE A 23 -1.19 1.97 21.59
CA PHE A 23 -1.56 0.88 22.50
C PHE A 23 -2.67 1.27 23.49
N LYS A 24 -2.76 2.55 23.87
CA LYS A 24 -3.85 3.10 24.69
C LYS A 24 -5.14 3.33 23.90
N GLY A 25 -5.13 3.08 22.59
CA GLY A 25 -6.31 3.22 21.72
C GLY A 25 -6.51 4.61 21.14
N GLU A 26 -5.49 5.48 21.18
CA GLU A 26 -5.51 6.74 20.44
C GLU A 26 -5.32 6.48 18.93
N LEU A 27 -5.84 7.38 18.08
CA LEU A 27 -5.76 7.26 16.63
C LEU A 27 -4.84 8.32 16.02
N PHE A 28 -4.06 7.93 15.03
CA PHE A 28 -3.18 8.84 14.27
C PHE A 28 -3.57 8.83 12.79
N LEU A 29 -3.82 10.01 12.25
CA LEU A 29 -4.11 10.23 10.84
C LEU A 29 -3.02 11.12 10.23
N TYR A 30 -2.32 10.58 9.22
CA TYR A 30 -1.34 11.33 8.44
C TYR A 30 -1.86 11.49 7.01
N SER A 31 -2.13 12.72 6.58
CA SER A 31 -2.79 12.97 5.30
C SER A 31 -1.85 12.80 4.11
N CYS A 32 -0.59 13.23 4.24
CA CYS A 32 0.41 13.09 3.17
C CYS A 32 1.83 13.26 3.75
N PRO A 33 2.39 12.25 4.42
CA PRO A 33 3.80 12.28 4.80
C PRO A 33 4.66 12.54 3.56
N PRO A 34 5.60 13.51 3.55
CA PRO A 34 6.42 13.79 2.38
C PRO A 34 7.14 12.55 1.82
N ALA A 35 7.66 11.71 2.71
CA ALA A 35 8.34 10.46 2.37
C ALA A 35 7.43 9.41 1.69
N SER A 36 6.10 9.55 1.80
CA SER A 36 5.15 8.66 1.10
C SER A 36 5.09 8.93 -0.40
N ARG A 37 5.59 10.09 -0.87
CA ARG A 37 5.60 10.43 -2.30
C ARG A 37 6.38 9.40 -3.13
N GLY A 38 7.51 8.93 -2.63
CA GLY A 38 8.38 8.01 -3.36
C GLY A 38 7.70 6.69 -3.70
N ILE A 39 6.98 6.08 -2.75
CA ILE A 39 6.24 4.84 -3.01
C ILE A 39 5.05 5.05 -3.96
N ILE A 40 4.39 6.20 -3.88
CA ILE A 40 3.29 6.58 -4.79
C ILE A 40 3.81 6.73 -6.23
N ASP A 41 4.92 7.44 -6.41
CA ASP A 41 5.48 7.69 -7.73
C ASP A 41 6.06 6.41 -8.33
N TRP A 42 6.64 5.52 -7.51
CA TRP A 42 7.04 4.19 -7.94
C TRP A 42 5.85 3.35 -8.43
N ALA A 43 4.74 3.33 -7.68
CA ALA A 43 3.53 2.65 -8.12
C ALA A 43 3.02 3.21 -9.46
N ARG A 44 3.03 4.54 -9.63
CA ARG A 44 2.63 5.21 -10.87
C ARG A 44 3.53 4.87 -12.05
N GLU A 45 4.85 4.83 -11.82
CA GLU A 45 5.83 4.44 -12.84
C GLU A 45 5.54 3.02 -13.36
N LEU A 46 5.35 2.07 -12.45
CA LEU A 46 4.99 0.69 -12.81
C LEU A 46 3.65 0.63 -13.55
N ILE A 47 2.62 1.33 -13.04
CA ILE A 47 1.29 1.36 -13.66
C ILE A 47 1.35 1.92 -15.07
N ASN A 48 2.08 3.01 -15.28
CA ASN A 48 2.29 3.61 -16.60
C ASN A 48 3.09 2.68 -17.51
N GLY A 49 4.08 1.94 -16.98
CA GLY A 49 4.80 0.93 -17.75
C GLY A 49 3.91 -0.22 -18.24
N ALA A 50 2.88 -0.59 -17.48
CA ALA A 50 1.98 -1.69 -17.82
C ALA A 50 0.75 -1.29 -18.68
N PHE A 51 0.24 -0.07 -18.48
CA PHE A 51 -1.04 0.36 -19.05
C PHE A 51 -0.99 1.76 -19.70
N GLY A 52 0.17 2.42 -19.76
CA GLY A 52 0.30 3.79 -20.23
C GLY A 52 0.05 3.99 -21.73
N ASP A 53 0.02 2.89 -22.50
CA ASP A 53 -0.43 2.87 -23.90
C ASP A 53 -1.96 3.00 -24.04
N LEU A 54 -2.71 2.80 -22.96
CA LEU A 54 -4.18 2.90 -22.95
C LEU A 54 -4.63 4.34 -22.70
N GLN A 55 -5.74 4.72 -23.31
CA GLN A 55 -6.31 6.07 -23.20
C GLN A 55 -6.66 6.47 -21.75
N ASP A 56 -7.20 5.55 -20.96
CA ASP A 56 -7.47 5.76 -19.52
C ASP A 56 -7.13 4.51 -18.73
N VAL A 57 -6.02 4.55 -17.99
CA VAL A 57 -5.56 3.48 -17.11
C VAL A 57 -6.64 3.05 -16.10
N ARG A 58 -7.46 3.98 -15.60
CA ARG A 58 -8.53 3.67 -14.63
C ARG A 58 -9.64 2.84 -15.27
N ARG A 59 -9.74 2.85 -16.60
CA ARG A 59 -10.69 2.09 -17.41
C ARG A 59 -10.01 1.04 -18.28
N ALA A 60 -8.77 0.64 -17.95
CA ALA A 60 -8.04 -0.37 -18.72
C ALA A 60 -8.87 -1.65 -18.94
N HIS A 61 -9.59 -2.12 -17.92
CA HIS A 61 -10.48 -3.29 -17.98
C HIS A 61 -11.65 -3.20 -18.99
N CYS A 62 -12.00 -2.00 -19.45
CA CYS A 62 -13.00 -1.79 -20.51
C CYS A 62 -12.41 -1.91 -21.91
N GLY A 63 -11.09 -1.72 -22.06
CA GLY A 63 -10.41 -1.61 -23.35
C GLY A 63 -9.63 -2.85 -23.78
N ILE A 64 -9.42 -3.81 -22.87
CA ILE A 64 -8.66 -5.04 -23.15
C ILE A 64 -9.38 -6.26 -22.59
N ALA A 65 -9.07 -7.44 -23.13
CA ALA A 65 -9.57 -8.71 -22.62
C ALA A 65 -8.97 -9.05 -21.23
N VAL A 66 -9.66 -9.91 -20.47
CA VAL A 66 -9.26 -10.30 -19.10
C VAL A 66 -7.86 -10.89 -19.09
N GLU A 67 -7.55 -11.78 -20.04
CA GLU A 67 -6.28 -12.49 -20.16
C GLU A 67 -5.13 -11.52 -20.42
N GLU A 68 -5.34 -10.52 -21.28
CA GLU A 68 -4.34 -9.49 -21.57
C GLU A 68 -4.14 -8.56 -20.37
N PHE A 69 -5.21 -8.21 -19.65
CA PHE A 69 -5.09 -7.47 -18.40
C PHE A 69 -4.25 -8.24 -17.37
N VAL A 70 -4.52 -9.54 -17.19
CA VAL A 70 -3.79 -10.42 -16.26
C VAL A 70 -2.32 -10.46 -16.61
N LYS A 71 -2.00 -10.62 -17.90
CA LYS A 71 -0.63 -10.66 -18.42
C LYS A 71 0.15 -9.38 -18.10
N ARG A 72 -0.49 -8.21 -18.18
CA ARG A 72 0.11 -6.91 -17.84
C ARG A 72 0.22 -6.67 -16.33
N ALA A 73 -0.83 -7.02 -15.58
CA ALA A 73 -0.92 -6.77 -14.14
C ALA A 73 -0.05 -7.71 -13.29
N GLY A 74 0.20 -8.93 -13.74
CA GLY A 74 1.01 -9.91 -13.01
C GLY A 74 2.43 -9.43 -12.71
N PRO A 75 3.24 -9.08 -13.74
CA PRO A 75 4.58 -8.53 -13.56
C PRO A 75 4.59 -7.27 -12.70
N LEU A 76 3.67 -6.33 -12.97
CA LEU A 76 3.49 -5.11 -12.17
C LEU A 76 3.38 -5.39 -10.67
N LYS A 77 2.47 -6.29 -10.27
CA LYS A 77 2.26 -6.65 -8.85
C LYS A 77 3.50 -7.29 -8.24
N SER A 78 4.14 -8.20 -8.99
CA SER A 78 5.36 -8.88 -8.54
C SER A 78 6.50 -7.90 -8.34
N THR A 79 6.75 -7.03 -9.31
CA THR A 79 7.79 -6.00 -9.24
C THR A 79 7.50 -5.03 -8.11
N PHE A 80 6.30 -4.46 -8.01
CA PHE A 80 5.99 -3.55 -6.89
C PHE A 80 6.22 -4.23 -5.54
N THR A 81 5.92 -5.51 -5.41
CA THR A 81 6.07 -6.18 -4.12
C THR A 81 7.51 -6.58 -3.79
N ASN A 82 8.24 -7.12 -4.75
CA ASN A 82 9.50 -7.83 -4.50
C ASN A 82 10.75 -7.00 -4.86
N ASP A 83 10.59 -5.86 -5.53
CA ASP A 83 11.73 -5.03 -5.94
C ASP A 83 12.40 -4.34 -4.74
N ARG A 84 13.73 -4.29 -4.76
CA ARG A 84 14.54 -3.62 -3.72
C ARG A 84 14.22 -2.13 -3.62
N LYS A 85 13.78 -1.49 -4.70
CA LYS A 85 13.31 -0.10 -4.71
C LYS A 85 12.09 0.07 -3.80
N THR A 86 11.14 -0.86 -3.82
CA THR A 86 9.99 -0.81 -2.88
C THR A 86 10.46 -0.94 -1.44
N ALA A 87 11.33 -1.91 -1.15
CA ALA A 87 11.86 -2.10 0.21
C ALA A 87 12.55 -0.84 0.74
N ARG A 88 13.39 -0.21 -0.10
CA ARG A 88 14.05 1.06 0.22
C ARG A 88 13.06 2.19 0.49
N LEU A 89 12.06 2.39 -0.38
CA LEU A 89 11.05 3.44 -0.22
C LEU A 89 10.19 3.25 1.04
N CYS A 90 9.87 1.99 1.39
CA CYS A 90 9.20 1.67 2.65
C CYS A 90 10.07 2.02 3.86
N GLN A 91 11.36 1.65 3.85
CA GLN A 91 12.29 2.00 4.91
C GLN A 91 12.41 3.53 5.06
N GLU A 92 12.55 4.27 3.95
CA GLU A 92 12.61 5.74 3.95
C GLU A 92 11.34 6.35 4.59
N LEU A 93 10.15 5.83 4.28
CA LEU A 93 8.91 6.27 4.93
C LEU A 93 8.90 5.96 6.43
N ILE A 94 9.24 4.73 6.82
CA ILE A 94 9.23 4.29 8.23
C ILE A 94 10.20 5.12 9.07
N VAL A 95 11.42 5.34 8.58
CA VAL A 95 12.43 6.19 9.26
C VAL A 95 11.98 7.64 9.31
N ALA A 96 11.40 8.19 8.23
CA ALA A 96 10.86 9.55 8.23
C ALA A 96 9.69 9.74 9.22
N MET A 97 8.99 8.65 9.56
CA MET A 97 7.99 8.64 10.62
C MET A 97 8.61 8.50 12.02
N GLY A 98 9.93 8.45 12.16
CA GLY A 98 10.64 8.43 13.44
C GLY A 98 10.94 7.05 14.01
N CYS A 99 10.67 5.97 13.26
CA CYS A 99 11.00 4.61 13.68
C CYS A 99 12.51 4.34 13.57
N ASP A 100 13.04 3.54 14.50
CA ASP A 100 14.44 3.11 14.49
C ASP A 100 14.65 1.97 13.47
N PRO A 101 15.50 2.13 12.44
CA PRO A 101 15.74 1.10 11.43
C PRO A 101 16.38 -0.19 11.98
N GLU A 102 17.05 -0.15 13.14
CA GLU A 102 17.69 -1.33 13.74
C GLU A 102 16.70 -2.17 14.56
N LEU A 103 15.56 -1.59 14.96
CA LEU A 103 14.55 -2.23 15.80
C LEU A 103 13.22 -2.45 15.09
N THR A 104 13.08 -1.95 13.85
CA THR A 104 11.82 -1.99 13.10
C THR A 104 11.92 -2.93 11.91
N TYR A 105 11.11 -3.99 11.97
CA TYR A 105 10.92 -4.94 10.87
C TYR A 105 9.56 -4.70 10.21
N PHE A 106 9.49 -4.82 8.88
CA PHE A 106 8.26 -4.59 8.14
C PHE A 106 8.12 -5.56 6.96
N ASP A 107 6.86 -5.86 6.63
CA ASP A 107 6.53 -6.57 5.39
C ASP A 107 6.40 -5.60 4.22
N LEU A 108 6.74 -6.08 3.03
CA LEU A 108 6.57 -5.30 1.80
C LEU A 108 5.09 -5.16 1.45
N PRO A 109 4.63 -3.95 1.08
CA PRO A 109 3.25 -3.73 0.72
C PRO A 109 2.90 -4.48 -0.57
N ARG A 110 1.71 -5.06 -0.60
CA ARG A 110 1.16 -5.75 -1.77
C ARG A 110 0.33 -4.76 -2.59
N LEU A 111 0.62 -4.64 -3.89
CA LEU A 111 -0.22 -3.85 -4.78
C LEU A 111 -1.55 -4.57 -5.03
N ARG A 112 -2.64 -3.98 -4.56
CA ARG A 112 -4.00 -4.49 -4.79
C ARG A 112 -4.61 -3.82 -6.01
N ILE A 113 -5.20 -4.64 -6.88
CA ILE A 113 -5.94 -4.21 -8.06
C ILE A 113 -7.36 -4.72 -7.89
N ALA A 114 -8.32 -3.81 -7.84
CA ALA A 114 -9.74 -4.12 -7.69
C ALA A 114 -10.47 -3.73 -8.98
N LEU A 115 -11.09 -4.71 -9.63
CA LEU A 115 -11.75 -4.56 -10.93
C LEU A 115 -13.17 -5.15 -10.85
N PRO A 116 -14.13 -4.63 -11.63
CA PRO A 116 -15.49 -5.18 -11.64
C PRO A 116 -15.57 -6.52 -12.38
N GLY A 117 -16.59 -7.32 -12.06
CA GLY A 117 -17.01 -8.49 -12.85
C GLY A 117 -16.00 -9.63 -12.91
N ASN A 118 -15.80 -10.19 -14.12
CA ASN A 118 -15.00 -11.40 -14.35
C ASN A 118 -13.51 -11.28 -13.99
N TYR A 119 -13.02 -10.06 -13.72
CA TYR A 119 -11.67 -9.80 -13.24
C TYR A 119 -11.46 -10.14 -11.76
N LEU A 120 -12.54 -10.38 -11.00
CA LEU A 120 -12.48 -10.79 -9.60
C LEU A 120 -12.06 -12.25 -9.41
N THR A 121 -12.18 -13.08 -10.45
CA THR A 121 -11.85 -14.51 -10.42
C THR A 121 -10.60 -14.87 -11.21
N SER A 122 -9.98 -13.91 -11.91
CA SER A 122 -8.85 -14.15 -12.83
C SER A 122 -7.47 -14.23 -12.16
N GLY A 123 -7.40 -14.29 -10.82
CA GLY A 123 -6.14 -14.38 -10.07
C GLY A 123 -5.37 -13.05 -9.89
N VAL A 124 -5.83 -11.96 -10.51
CA VAL A 124 -5.23 -10.62 -10.37
C VAL A 124 -5.80 -9.87 -9.18
N SER A 125 -7.10 -10.01 -8.93
CA SER A 125 -7.73 -9.56 -7.70
C SER A 125 -7.41 -10.62 -6.63
N TYR A 126 -6.64 -10.27 -5.61
CA TYR A 126 -6.25 -11.22 -4.57
C TYR A 126 -7.51 -11.71 -3.85
N ALA A 127 -7.83 -13.01 -3.96
CA ALA A 127 -8.92 -13.61 -3.23
C ALA A 127 -8.53 -13.69 -1.75
N TYR A 128 -9.28 -13.03 -0.87
CA TYR A 128 -9.08 -13.15 0.57
C TYR A 128 -9.23 -14.61 0.97
N LYS A 129 -8.14 -15.24 1.39
CA LYS A 129 -8.24 -16.49 2.12
C LYS A 129 -8.81 -16.17 3.50
N ALA A 130 -9.69 -17.02 4.01
CA ALA A 130 -10.10 -16.92 5.40
C ALA A 130 -8.84 -16.95 6.28
N HIS A 131 -8.61 -15.86 7.01
CA HIS A 131 -7.46 -15.70 7.87
C HIS A 131 -7.94 -15.28 9.25
N ARG A 132 -7.25 -15.76 10.29
CA ARG A 132 -7.61 -15.48 11.69
C ARG A 132 -7.31 -14.03 12.07
N ASP A 133 -6.30 -13.43 11.45
CA ASP A 133 -5.93 -12.05 11.71
C ASP A 133 -6.84 -11.10 10.94
N THR A 134 -7.45 -10.15 11.66
CA THR A 134 -8.33 -9.11 11.10
C THR A 134 -7.59 -8.03 10.30
N TRP A 135 -6.29 -8.18 10.08
CA TRP A 135 -5.39 -7.15 9.55
C TRP A 135 -4.68 -7.58 8.26
N TYR A 136 -5.33 -8.40 7.43
CA TYR A 136 -4.77 -8.91 6.16
C TYR A 136 -5.02 -7.99 4.94
#